data_AF-A0A7X0ZK94-F1
#
_entry.id   AF-A0A7X0ZK94-F1
#
_cell.length_a   1.000
_cell.length_b   1.000
_cell.length_c   1.000
_cell.angle_alpha   90.00
_cell.angle_beta   90.00
_cell.angle_gamma   90.00
#
_symmetry.space_group_name_H-M   'P 1'
#
loop_
_entity.id
_entity.type
_entity.pdbx_description
1 polymer ?
#
loop_
_entity_poly.entity_id
_entity_poly.type
_entity_poly.pdbx_seq_one_letter_code
_entity_poly.pdbx_strand_id
1 'polypeptide(L)'
;MKLVIVVLMFQISLLNTELVLATEVDVIHPVEDSETSGEDTGKSDILGGQKIVSQLAENVSEKNETWKEEQRAVGDIIITGNAVYVITADSEVELYLAAPTNGAIVVPNIINNNGKDYIVTSISDQACVSGGVTSVTFPDSIVKIGNSAFGDNDLTNLVLPSSLKYIGAGAFDKNLLTNVDIPDGVTFIGQAAFYDNQLKSVTIPDSVTTMEAQAFQG
;
A
#
# COMPACT_ATOMS: atom_id res chain seq x y z
N MET A 1 -26.97 4.84 -5.71
CA MET A 1 -25.73 4.12 -5.36
C MET A 1 -24.49 4.63 -6.11
N LYS A 2 -24.46 4.69 -7.46
CA LYS A 2 -23.29 5.16 -8.23
C LYS A 2 -22.79 6.59 -7.92
N LEU A 3 -23.68 7.52 -7.55
CA LEU A 3 -23.32 8.93 -7.36
C LEU A 3 -22.53 9.21 -6.06
N VAL A 4 -22.75 8.43 -5.00
CA VAL A 4 -22.07 8.61 -3.70
C VAL A 4 -20.64 8.04 -3.74
N ILE A 5 -20.45 6.95 -4.48
CA ILE A 5 -19.15 6.29 -4.68
C ILE A 5 -18.22 7.17 -5.52
N VAL A 6 -18.73 7.81 -6.58
CA VAL A 6 -17.96 8.77 -7.39
C VAL A 6 -17.53 9.96 -6.53
N VAL A 7 -18.38 10.45 -5.62
CA VAL A 7 -18.01 11.57 -4.72
C VAL A 7 -16.94 11.15 -3.72
N LEU A 8 -17.02 9.96 -3.11
CA LEU A 8 -15.98 9.48 -2.17
C LEU A 8 -14.65 9.19 -2.87
N MET A 9 -14.66 8.57 -4.05
CA MET A 9 -13.43 8.34 -4.82
C MET A 9 -12.83 9.64 -5.36
N PHE A 10 -13.66 10.62 -5.73
CA PHE A 10 -13.21 11.96 -6.13
C PHE A 10 -12.60 12.71 -4.94
N GLN A 11 -13.20 12.63 -3.74
CA GLN A 11 -12.61 13.20 -2.52
C GLN A 11 -11.29 12.52 -2.16
N ILE A 12 -11.18 11.19 -2.27
CA ILE A 12 -9.92 10.45 -2.06
C ILE A 12 -8.84 10.89 -3.07
N SER A 13 -9.20 11.04 -4.34
CA SER A 13 -8.29 11.57 -5.38
C SER A 13 -7.87 13.02 -5.09
N LEU A 14 -8.78 13.87 -4.63
CA LEU A 14 -8.49 15.26 -4.26
C LEU A 14 -7.55 15.35 -3.06
N LEU A 15 -7.76 14.57 -2.00
CA LEU A 15 -6.86 14.51 -0.84
C LEU A 15 -5.44 14.07 -1.26
N ASN A 16 -5.33 13.09 -2.16
CA ASN A 16 -4.03 12.67 -2.69
C ASN A 16 -3.36 13.76 -3.56
N THR A 17 -4.14 14.53 -4.32
CA THR A 17 -3.61 15.62 -5.17
C THR A 17 -3.16 16.83 -4.34
N GLU A 18 -3.86 17.16 -3.25
CA GLU A 18 -3.45 18.23 -2.33
C GLU A 18 -2.14 17.88 -1.60
N LEU A 19 -1.89 16.59 -1.32
CA LEU A 19 -0.61 16.13 -0.75
C LEU A 19 0.56 16.26 -1.76
N VAL A 20 0.31 16.03 -3.05
CA VAL A 20 1.30 16.26 -4.13
C VAL A 20 1.61 17.75 -4.31
N LEU A 21 0.63 18.64 -4.11
CA LEU A 21 0.85 20.10 -4.17
C LEU A 21 1.51 20.67 -2.91
N ALA A 22 1.30 20.05 -1.74
CA ALA A 22 1.93 20.46 -0.49
C ALA A 22 3.44 20.11 -0.44
N THR A 23 3.93 19.22 -1.30
CA THR A 23 5.34 18.81 -1.38
C THR A 23 6.18 19.66 -2.36
N GLU A 24 5.58 20.62 -3.08
CA GLU A 24 6.29 21.44 -4.10
C GLU A 24 6.36 22.96 -3.84
N VAL A 25 6.00 23.48 -2.66
CA VAL A 25 6.15 24.92 -2.37
C VAL A 25 6.99 25.17 -1.13
N ASP A 26 8.30 25.18 -1.32
CA ASP A 26 9.21 25.99 -0.50
C ASP A 26 10.23 26.70 -1.42
N VAL A 27 9.76 27.76 -2.09
CA VAL A 27 10.64 28.77 -2.68
C VAL A 27 10.23 30.13 -2.15
N ILE A 28 10.78 30.54 -1.00
CA ILE A 28 11.06 31.94 -0.70
C ILE A 28 12.41 32.04 0.04
N HIS A 29 13.34 32.84 -0.51
CA HIS A 29 14.70 33.10 -0.01
C HIS A 29 14.74 34.04 1.23
N PRO A 30 15.93 34.50 1.70
CA PRO A 30 16.63 34.05 2.90
C PRO A 30 16.65 35.10 4.03
N VAL A 31 16.81 34.68 5.30
CA VAL A 31 17.35 35.56 6.36
C VAL A 31 18.25 34.73 7.27
N GLU A 32 19.50 35.19 7.41
CA GLU A 32 20.56 34.71 8.29
C GLU A 32 20.15 34.82 9.78
N ASP A 33 20.31 33.75 10.57
CA ASP A 33 21.43 33.63 11.53
C ASP A 33 21.20 32.54 12.60
N SER A 34 22.30 31.85 12.89
CA SER A 34 22.66 31.10 14.11
C SER A 34 22.15 29.67 14.32
N GLU A 35 23.15 28.79 14.29
CA GLU A 35 23.23 27.37 14.63
C GLU A 35 22.45 26.96 15.89
N THR A 36 21.63 25.91 15.78
CA THR A 36 21.83 24.68 16.57
C THR A 36 21.39 23.48 15.73
N SER A 37 22.30 22.50 15.62
CA SER A 37 22.11 21.24 14.93
C SER A 37 21.05 20.37 15.62
N GLY A 38 19.83 20.38 15.09
CA GLY A 38 18.87 19.30 15.22
C GLY A 38 18.84 18.56 13.89
N GLU A 39 19.17 17.27 13.90
CA GLU A 39 18.93 16.38 12.77
C GLU A 39 17.45 16.45 12.41
N ASP A 40 17.14 17.16 11.33
CA ASP A 40 15.87 17.06 10.63
C ASP A 40 15.86 15.68 9.97
N THR A 41 15.47 14.66 10.74
CA THR A 41 15.09 13.38 10.16
C THR A 41 13.83 13.65 9.36
N GLY A 42 13.98 13.82 8.05
CA GLY A 42 12.91 13.93 7.05
C GLY A 42 11.98 12.72 7.02
N LYS A 43 11.29 12.47 8.14
CA LYS A 43 10.16 11.58 8.30
C LYS A 43 8.92 12.45 8.37
N SER A 44 8.60 13.10 7.25
CA SER A 44 7.26 13.61 7.01
C SER A 44 6.31 12.41 6.98
N ASP A 45 5.52 12.30 8.05
CA ASP A 45 4.14 11.83 8.06
C ASP A 45 3.81 10.32 7.96
N ILE A 46 4.38 9.51 8.86
CA ILE A 46 3.66 8.32 9.41
C ILE A 46 2.27 8.74 9.96
N LEU A 47 2.16 10.00 10.41
CA LEU A 47 0.93 10.61 10.90
C LEU A 47 -0.11 10.84 9.78
N GLY A 48 0.31 11.02 8.53
CA GLY A 48 -0.57 11.30 7.39
C GLY A 48 -1.45 10.11 7.02
N GLY A 49 -0.85 8.93 6.85
CA GLY A 49 -1.58 7.69 6.56
C GLY A 49 -2.55 7.29 7.68
N GLN A 50 -2.13 7.38 8.95
CA GLN A 50 -2.99 7.09 10.10
C GLN A 50 -4.17 8.07 10.22
N LYS A 51 -3.95 9.34 9.90
CA LYS A 51 -4.98 10.37 9.91
C LYS A 51 -6.00 10.14 8.80
N ILE A 52 -5.58 9.69 7.60
CA ILE A 52 -6.49 9.36 6.50
C ILE A 52 -7.36 8.15 6.85
N VAL A 53 -6.76 7.05 7.34
CA VAL A 53 -7.54 5.86 7.74
C VAL A 53 -8.55 6.20 8.84
N SER A 54 -8.16 7.00 9.83
CA SER A 54 -9.05 7.46 10.89
C SER A 54 -10.19 8.34 10.36
N GLN A 55 -9.89 9.28 9.46
CA GLN A 55 -10.90 10.15 8.85
C GLN A 55 -11.88 9.36 7.97
N LEU A 56 -11.40 8.34 7.26
CA LEU A 56 -12.24 7.43 6.48
C LEU A 56 -13.13 6.58 7.38
N ALA A 57 -12.61 6.09 8.51
CA ALA A 57 -13.38 5.33 9.49
C ALA A 57 -14.55 6.16 10.06
N GLU A 58 -14.29 7.42 10.44
CA GLU A 58 -15.32 8.36 10.88
C GLU A 58 -16.40 8.55 9.81
N ASN A 59 -16.00 8.87 8.58
CA ASN A 59 -16.92 9.11 7.45
C ASN A 59 -17.78 7.88 7.07
N VAL A 60 -17.24 6.68 7.24
CA VAL A 60 -17.98 5.43 7.00
C VAL A 60 -18.95 5.15 8.16
N SER A 61 -18.53 5.40 9.40
CA SER A 61 -19.36 5.16 10.59
C SER A 61 -20.63 6.03 10.62
N GLU A 62 -20.52 7.32 10.26
CA GLU A 62 -21.66 8.25 10.24
C GLU A 62 -22.74 7.84 9.22
N LYS A 63 -22.35 7.15 8.14
CA LYS A 63 -23.28 6.67 7.11
C LYS A 63 -23.89 5.30 7.41
N ASN A 64 -23.32 4.53 8.34
CA ASN A 64 -23.75 3.15 8.62
C ASN A 64 -24.94 3.08 9.60
N GLU A 65 -25.27 4.16 10.32
CA GLU A 65 -26.46 4.20 11.19
C GLU A 65 -27.79 4.28 10.42
N THR A 66 -27.76 4.52 9.10
CA THR A 66 -28.99 4.71 8.29
C THR A 66 -29.40 3.52 7.41
N TRP A 67 -28.60 2.44 7.30
CA TRP A 67 -28.89 1.37 6.33
C TRP A 67 -28.58 -0.03 6.87
N LYS A 68 -29.64 -0.80 7.20
CA LYS A 68 -29.55 -2.21 7.57
C LYS A 68 -29.67 -3.12 6.34
N GLU A 69 -28.80 -4.12 6.26
CA GLU A 69 -28.98 -5.41 5.57
C GLU A 69 -29.21 -5.42 4.05
N GLU A 70 -28.31 -4.82 3.28
CA GLU A 70 -28.12 -5.23 1.89
C GLU A 70 -26.76 -5.92 1.73
N GLN A 71 -26.76 -7.05 1.02
CA GLN A 71 -25.53 -7.77 0.69
C GLN A 71 -24.57 -6.80 -0.01
N ARG A 72 -23.37 -6.69 0.54
CA ARG A 72 -22.38 -5.74 0.03
C ARG A 72 -21.98 -6.08 -1.39
N ALA A 73 -22.03 -5.08 -2.25
CA ALA A 73 -21.67 -5.22 -3.65
C ALA A 73 -20.16 -5.10 -3.83
N VAL A 74 -19.64 -5.64 -4.92
CA VAL A 74 -18.28 -5.32 -5.37
C VAL A 74 -18.09 -3.81 -5.39
N GLY A 75 -17.01 -3.34 -4.77
CA GLY A 75 -16.69 -1.92 -4.56
C GLY A 75 -16.99 -1.40 -3.15
N ASP A 76 -17.65 -2.16 -2.30
CA ASP A 76 -17.90 -1.75 -0.90
C ASP A 76 -16.64 -1.81 -0.04
N ILE A 77 -16.54 -0.89 0.93
CA ILE A 77 -15.35 -0.68 1.76
C ILE A 77 -15.51 -1.33 3.13
N ILE A 78 -14.52 -2.13 3.55
CA ILE A 78 -14.41 -2.69 4.91
C ILE A 78 -13.22 -2.01 5.59
N ILE A 79 -13.44 -1.47 6.79
CA ILE A 79 -12.38 -0.86 7.60
C ILE A 79 -12.22 -1.70 8.85
N THR A 80 -10.98 -2.15 9.11
CA THR A 80 -10.64 -2.90 10.32
C THR A 80 -9.22 -2.59 10.75
N GLY A 81 -9.05 -2.24 12.03
CA GLY A 81 -7.78 -1.73 12.55
C GLY A 81 -7.29 -0.51 11.76
N ASN A 82 -6.02 -0.54 11.35
CA ASN A 82 -5.36 0.54 10.60
C ASN A 82 -5.39 0.30 9.08
N ALA A 83 -6.37 -0.45 8.57
CA ALA A 83 -6.43 -0.86 7.18
C ALA A 83 -7.84 -0.69 6.56
N VAL A 84 -7.84 -0.36 5.28
CA VAL A 84 -9.00 -0.22 4.41
C VAL A 84 -8.95 -1.31 3.35
N TYR A 85 -10.05 -2.02 3.18
CA TYR A 85 -10.21 -3.08 2.20
C TYR A 85 -11.38 -2.77 1.29
N VAL A 86 -11.31 -3.22 0.04
CA VAL A 86 -12.39 -3.08 -0.94
C VAL A 86 -12.82 -4.48 -1.39
N ILE A 87 -14.13 -4.75 -1.38
CA ILE A 87 -14.69 -6.01 -1.87
C ILE A 87 -14.53 -6.06 -3.38
N THR A 88 -13.78 -7.04 -3.89
CA THR A 88 -13.49 -7.22 -5.32
C THR A 88 -14.32 -8.33 -5.95
N ALA A 89 -14.76 -9.31 -5.15
CA ALA A 89 -15.67 -10.38 -5.55
C ALA A 89 -16.52 -10.83 -4.35
N ASP A 90 -17.37 -11.85 -4.55
CA ASP A 90 -18.32 -12.31 -3.53
C ASP A 90 -17.65 -12.63 -2.17
N SER A 91 -16.45 -13.21 -2.18
CA SER A 91 -15.68 -13.57 -0.97
C SER A 91 -14.22 -13.13 -1.05
N GLU A 92 -13.92 -12.11 -1.86
CA GLU A 92 -12.55 -11.60 -2.00
C GLU A 92 -12.51 -10.10 -1.77
N VAL A 93 -11.41 -9.67 -1.18
CA VAL A 93 -11.08 -8.26 -0.96
C VAL A 93 -9.66 -7.96 -1.37
N GLU A 94 -9.46 -6.70 -1.74
CA GLU A 94 -8.15 -6.09 -1.95
C GLU A 94 -7.81 -5.20 -0.75
N LEU A 95 -6.57 -5.28 -0.25
CA LEU A 95 -6.05 -4.29 0.68
C LEU A 95 -5.81 -2.98 -0.08
N TYR A 96 -6.62 -1.96 0.20
CA TYR A 96 -6.59 -0.68 -0.50
C TYR A 96 -5.63 0.33 0.14
N LEU A 97 -5.54 0.33 1.46
CA LEU A 97 -4.66 1.23 2.22
C LEU A 97 -4.36 0.60 3.57
N ALA A 98 -3.10 0.66 4.01
CA ALA A 98 -2.73 0.29 5.38
C ALA A 98 -1.71 1.26 5.97
N ALA A 99 -1.93 1.64 7.22
CA ALA A 99 -0.92 2.33 8.01
C ALA A 99 -0.19 1.33 8.92
N PRO A 100 1.16 1.34 8.95
CA PRO A 100 1.91 0.41 9.78
C PRO A 100 1.69 0.66 11.27
N THR A 101 1.77 -0.42 12.05
CA THR A 101 1.86 -0.35 13.52
C THR A 101 3.30 -0.62 13.92
N ASN A 102 3.99 0.37 14.50
CA ASN A 102 5.42 0.29 14.82
C ASN A 102 6.28 -0.13 13.61
N GLY A 103 5.96 0.40 12.42
CA GLY A 103 6.64 0.07 11.16
C GLY A 103 6.22 -1.26 10.52
N ALA A 104 5.41 -2.09 11.19
CA ALA A 104 5.00 -3.38 10.66
C ALA A 104 3.60 -3.34 10.03
N ILE A 105 3.43 -4.04 8.90
CA ILE A 105 2.14 -4.37 8.30
C ILE A 105 1.94 -5.87 8.35
N VAL A 106 0.79 -6.29 8.89
CA VAL A 106 0.38 -7.70 8.89
C VAL A 106 -0.90 -7.80 8.09
N VAL A 107 -0.81 -8.39 6.91
CA VAL A 107 -1.98 -8.61 6.05
C VAL A 107 -2.68 -9.89 6.51
N PRO A 108 -3.95 -9.85 6.95
CA PRO A 108 -4.67 -11.04 7.37
C PRO A 108 -5.07 -11.86 6.13
N ASN A 109 -5.12 -13.20 6.26
CA ASN A 109 -5.66 -14.06 5.21
C ASN A 109 -7.18 -13.82 5.02
N ILE A 110 -7.90 -13.65 6.12
CA ILE A 110 -9.36 -13.50 6.15
C ILE A 110 -9.73 -12.26 6.95
N ILE A 111 -10.69 -11.49 6.45
CA ILE A 111 -11.40 -10.47 7.22
C ILE A 111 -12.87 -10.86 7.38
N ASN A 112 -13.39 -10.73 8.60
CA ASN A 112 -14.81 -10.88 8.87
C ASN A 112 -15.50 -9.52 8.81
N ASN A 113 -16.62 -9.43 8.10
CA ASN A 113 -17.46 -8.25 8.08
C ASN A 113 -18.93 -8.67 8.15
N ASN A 114 -19.60 -8.33 9.25
CA ASN A 114 -21.00 -8.68 9.52
C ASN A 114 -21.30 -10.18 9.38
N GLY A 115 -20.39 -11.05 9.85
CA GLY A 115 -20.59 -12.50 9.80
C GLY A 115 -20.27 -13.16 8.46
N LYS A 116 -19.83 -12.39 7.45
CA LYS A 116 -19.29 -12.92 6.19
C LYS A 116 -17.77 -12.76 6.16
N ASP A 117 -17.11 -13.85 5.79
CA ASP A 117 -15.65 -13.89 5.62
C ASP A 117 -15.25 -13.54 4.18
N TYR A 118 -14.18 -12.76 4.07
CA TYR A 118 -13.56 -12.39 2.80
C TYR A 118 -12.07 -12.73 2.85
N ILE A 119 -11.56 -13.35 1.78
CA ILE A 119 -10.14 -13.65 1.61
C ILE A 119 -9.44 -12.42 1.05
N VAL A 120 -8.30 -12.04 1.60
CA VAL A 120 -7.47 -10.97 1.04
C VAL A 120 -6.63 -11.55 -0.08
N THR A 121 -6.92 -11.17 -1.33
CA THR A 121 -6.28 -11.77 -2.53
C THR A 121 -5.34 -10.82 -3.27
N SER A 122 -5.43 -9.52 -3.02
CA SER A 122 -4.52 -8.54 -3.63
C SER A 122 -4.21 -7.36 -2.72
N ILE A 123 -3.11 -6.68 -3.05
CA ILE A 123 -2.72 -5.38 -2.51
C ILE A 123 -2.85 -4.36 -3.63
N SER A 124 -3.58 -3.27 -3.39
CA SER A 124 -3.81 -2.24 -4.40
C SER A 124 -2.54 -1.46 -4.73
N ASP A 125 -2.64 -0.67 -5.80
CA ASP A 125 -1.65 0.33 -6.13
C ASP A 125 -1.52 1.32 -4.96
N GLN A 126 -0.27 1.69 -4.62
CA GLN A 126 0.10 2.67 -3.59
C GLN A 126 -0.41 2.39 -2.17
N ALA A 127 -0.83 1.15 -1.86
CA ALA A 127 -1.50 0.82 -0.59
C ALA A 127 -0.71 1.22 0.68
N CYS A 128 0.62 1.27 0.60
CA CYS A 128 1.53 1.55 1.70
C CYS A 128 2.73 2.44 1.29
N VAL A 129 2.61 3.21 0.20
CA VAL A 129 3.71 4.05 -0.31
C VAL A 129 4.13 5.11 0.72
N SER A 130 5.43 5.34 0.89
CA SER A 130 5.97 6.35 1.83
C SER A 130 5.42 6.22 3.26
N GLY A 131 5.07 5.01 3.68
CA GLY A 131 4.37 4.74 4.94
C GLY A 131 5.28 4.55 6.15
N GLY A 132 6.60 4.53 5.97
CA GLY A 132 7.56 4.15 7.01
C GLY A 132 7.47 2.66 7.39
N VAL A 133 7.15 1.80 6.42
CA VAL A 133 7.04 0.36 6.59
C VAL A 133 8.44 -0.25 6.66
N THR A 134 8.74 -0.93 7.76
CA THR A 134 10.01 -1.63 8.01
C THR A 134 9.89 -3.14 7.83
N SER A 135 8.67 -3.68 7.93
CA SER A 135 8.38 -5.10 7.69
C SER A 135 6.94 -5.31 7.22
N VAL A 136 6.76 -6.34 6.39
CA VAL A 136 5.44 -6.79 5.93
C VAL A 136 5.33 -8.31 6.05
N THR A 137 4.20 -8.78 6.57
CA THR A 137 3.84 -10.20 6.60
C THR A 137 2.64 -10.41 5.69
N PHE A 138 2.82 -11.22 4.66
CA PHE A 138 1.76 -11.60 3.72
C PHE A 138 1.15 -12.98 4.07
N PRO A 139 -0.15 -13.17 3.85
CA PRO A 139 -0.74 -14.49 3.75
C PRO A 139 -0.48 -15.07 2.36
N ASP A 140 -0.48 -16.40 2.25
CA ASP A 140 -0.31 -17.09 0.97
C ASP A 140 -1.44 -16.84 -0.03
N SER A 141 -2.57 -16.25 0.38
CA SER A 141 -3.70 -15.92 -0.48
C SER A 141 -3.44 -14.76 -1.45
N ILE A 142 -2.36 -13.99 -1.25
CA ILE A 142 -2.04 -12.85 -2.11
C ILE A 142 -1.53 -13.33 -3.47
N VAL A 143 -2.31 -12.99 -4.51
CA VAL A 143 -2.05 -13.32 -5.91
C VAL A 143 -1.41 -12.13 -6.65
N LYS A 144 -1.68 -10.90 -6.20
CA LYS A 144 -1.23 -9.67 -6.86
C LYS A 144 -0.76 -8.62 -5.84
N ILE A 145 0.35 -7.98 -6.14
CA ILE A 145 0.81 -6.75 -5.49
C ILE A 145 0.82 -5.63 -6.54
N GLY A 146 0.09 -4.56 -6.26
CA GLY A 146 -0.12 -3.42 -7.15
C GLY A 146 1.11 -2.54 -7.37
N ASN A 147 0.95 -1.55 -8.23
CA ASN A 147 2.01 -0.59 -8.57
C ASN A 147 2.35 0.28 -7.37
N SER A 148 3.64 0.45 -7.07
CA SER A 148 4.15 1.23 -5.94
C SER A 148 3.54 0.85 -4.58
N ALA A 149 2.98 -0.35 -4.43
CA ALA A 149 2.23 -0.75 -3.24
C ALA A 149 3.03 -0.59 -1.94
N PHE A 150 4.34 -0.85 -1.99
CA PHE A 150 5.29 -0.68 -0.89
C PHE A 150 6.51 0.16 -1.31
N GLY A 151 6.34 1.04 -2.31
CA GLY A 151 7.40 1.93 -2.77
C GLY A 151 7.80 2.95 -1.69
N ASP A 152 9.05 3.40 -1.73
CA ASP A 152 9.59 4.46 -0.85
C ASP A 152 9.41 4.14 0.65
N ASN A 153 9.99 3.02 1.10
CA ASN A 153 9.84 2.53 2.47
C ASN A 153 11.19 2.06 3.05
N ASP A 154 11.17 1.57 4.30
CA ASP A 154 12.35 1.12 5.04
C ASP A 154 12.43 -0.43 5.10
N LEU A 155 11.86 -1.16 4.12
CA LEU A 155 11.86 -2.63 4.15
C LEU A 155 13.29 -3.16 4.04
N THR A 156 13.71 -3.93 5.03
CA THR A 156 15.04 -4.58 5.06
C THR A 156 14.99 -6.05 4.67
N ASN A 157 13.83 -6.67 4.83
CA ASN A 157 13.56 -8.07 4.54
C ASN A 157 12.18 -8.20 3.91
N LEU A 158 12.04 -9.15 2.98
CA LEU A 158 10.80 -9.39 2.27
C LEU A 158 10.65 -10.89 2.03
N VAL A 159 9.52 -11.45 2.49
CA VAL A 159 9.10 -12.81 2.15
C VAL A 159 7.86 -12.67 1.28
N LEU A 160 7.97 -13.01 0.01
CA LEU A 160 6.86 -12.93 -0.94
C LEU A 160 5.92 -14.14 -0.77
N PRO A 161 4.60 -13.94 -0.91
CA PRO A 161 3.61 -15.00 -0.72
C PRO A 161 3.71 -16.07 -1.82
N SER A 162 3.49 -17.33 -1.46
CA SER A 162 3.73 -18.46 -2.38
C SER A 162 2.78 -18.50 -3.59
N SER A 163 1.56 -17.96 -3.46
CA SER A 163 0.58 -17.89 -4.56
C SER A 163 0.78 -16.68 -5.48
N LEU A 164 1.77 -15.82 -5.21
CA LEU A 164 1.97 -14.57 -5.96
C LEU A 164 2.18 -14.84 -7.44
N LYS A 165 1.45 -14.10 -8.28
CA LYS A 165 1.56 -14.16 -9.76
C LYS A 165 2.09 -12.87 -10.35
N TYR A 166 1.75 -11.74 -9.75
CA TYR A 166 1.98 -10.42 -10.32
C TYR A 166 2.60 -9.45 -9.31
N ILE A 167 3.73 -8.86 -9.71
CA ILE A 167 4.41 -7.78 -8.99
C ILE A 167 4.34 -6.52 -9.88
N GLY A 168 3.65 -5.49 -9.42
CA GLY A 168 3.44 -4.25 -10.15
C GLY A 168 4.69 -3.40 -10.36
N ALA A 169 4.56 -2.37 -11.20
CA ALA A 169 5.61 -1.40 -11.45
C ALA A 169 5.93 -0.64 -10.15
N GLY A 170 7.21 -0.51 -9.81
CA GLY A 170 7.67 0.12 -8.58
C GLY A 170 7.16 -0.53 -7.29
N ALA A 171 6.61 -1.75 -7.31
CA ALA A 171 5.90 -2.32 -6.15
C ALA A 171 6.70 -2.28 -4.83
N PHE A 172 8.03 -2.37 -4.91
CA PHE A 172 8.99 -2.32 -3.81
C PHE A 172 10.19 -1.41 -4.16
N ASP A 173 9.98 -0.35 -4.96
CA ASP A 173 11.07 0.60 -5.27
C ASP A 173 11.51 1.38 -4.03
N LYS A 174 12.76 1.85 -4.01
CA LYS A 174 13.34 2.69 -2.96
C LYS A 174 13.12 2.11 -1.56
N ASN A 175 13.70 0.93 -1.36
CA ASN A 175 13.68 0.22 -0.09
C ASN A 175 15.12 -0.18 0.31
N LEU A 176 15.27 -0.89 1.43
CA LEU A 176 16.57 -1.31 1.95
C LEU A 176 16.79 -2.83 1.80
N LEU A 177 16.13 -3.46 0.82
CA LEU A 177 16.19 -4.91 0.63
C LEU A 177 17.59 -5.32 0.19
N THR A 178 18.11 -6.37 0.81
CA THR A 178 19.44 -6.91 0.48
C THR A 178 19.38 -8.17 -0.37
N ASN A 179 18.27 -8.91 -0.31
CA ASN A 179 18.04 -10.12 -1.07
C ASN A 179 16.54 -10.23 -1.37
N VAL A 180 16.19 -10.81 -2.51
CA VAL A 180 14.80 -11.13 -2.86
C VAL A 180 14.75 -12.51 -3.53
N ASP A 181 13.94 -13.40 -2.98
CA ASP A 181 13.58 -14.67 -3.61
C ASP A 181 12.21 -14.53 -4.25
N ILE A 182 12.16 -14.59 -5.58
CA ILE A 182 10.91 -14.53 -6.34
C ILE A 182 10.25 -15.93 -6.32
N PRO A 183 9.00 -16.09 -5.85
CA PRO A 183 8.34 -17.39 -5.79
C PRO A 183 8.07 -18.00 -7.17
N ASP A 184 8.10 -19.33 -7.29
CA ASP A 184 7.83 -20.12 -8.52
C ASP A 184 6.47 -19.84 -9.20
N GLY A 185 5.58 -19.13 -8.51
CA GLY A 185 4.28 -18.72 -9.05
C GLY A 185 4.34 -17.48 -9.93
N VAL A 186 5.35 -16.62 -9.76
CA VAL A 186 5.38 -15.28 -10.36
C VAL A 186 5.60 -15.38 -11.86
N THR A 187 4.74 -14.71 -12.63
CA THR A 187 4.82 -14.67 -14.10
C THR A 187 5.15 -13.28 -14.63
N PHE A 188 4.92 -12.23 -13.83
CA PHE A 188 5.11 -10.84 -14.24
C PHE A 188 5.81 -10.02 -13.15
N ILE A 189 6.85 -9.28 -13.55
CA ILE A 189 7.56 -8.30 -12.74
C ILE A 189 7.58 -6.97 -13.50
N GLY A 190 6.91 -5.96 -12.95
CA GLY A 190 6.73 -4.66 -13.59
C GLY A 190 7.97 -3.77 -13.59
N GLN A 191 7.86 -2.66 -14.33
CA GLN A 191 8.95 -1.70 -14.48
C GLN A 191 9.42 -1.21 -13.10
N ALA A 192 10.73 -1.19 -12.89
CA ALA A 192 11.33 -0.69 -11.65
C ALA A 192 10.80 -1.36 -10.36
N ALA A 193 10.23 -2.57 -10.41
CA ALA A 193 9.55 -3.21 -9.29
C ALA A 193 10.39 -3.27 -7.98
N PHE A 194 11.70 -3.43 -8.08
CA PHE A 194 12.66 -3.41 -6.97
C PHE A 194 13.79 -2.40 -7.20
N TYR A 195 13.49 -1.32 -7.92
CA TYR A 195 14.47 -0.27 -8.22
C TYR A 195 15.00 0.39 -6.94
N ASP A 196 16.26 0.80 -6.93
CA ASP A 196 16.91 1.53 -5.83
C ASP A 196 16.80 0.79 -4.48
N ASN A 197 17.20 -0.49 -4.49
CA ASN A 197 17.39 -1.33 -3.31
C ASN A 197 18.87 -1.71 -3.17
N GLN A 198 19.25 -2.27 -2.02
CA GLN A 198 20.63 -2.71 -1.73
C GLN A 198 20.86 -4.19 -2.11
N LEU A 199 20.24 -4.64 -3.20
CA LEU A 199 20.19 -6.06 -3.57
C LEU A 199 21.59 -6.61 -3.89
N LYS A 200 22.00 -7.64 -3.15
CA LYS A 200 23.22 -8.41 -3.38
C LYS A 200 22.93 -9.72 -4.13
N SER A 201 21.71 -10.22 -4.02
CA SER A 201 21.27 -11.44 -4.68
C SER A 201 19.77 -11.39 -4.98
N VAL A 202 19.40 -11.96 -6.12
CA VAL A 202 18.01 -12.14 -6.52
C VAL A 202 17.88 -13.55 -7.11
N THR A 203 16.94 -14.34 -6.59
CA THR A 203 16.58 -15.63 -7.16
C THR A 203 15.34 -15.44 -8.04
N ILE A 204 15.45 -15.74 -9.33
CA ILE A 204 14.36 -15.60 -10.30
C ILE A 204 14.03 -17.01 -10.84
N PRO A 205 12.78 -17.49 -10.70
CA PRO A 205 12.36 -18.79 -11.21
C PRO A 205 12.02 -18.72 -12.71
N ASP A 206 12.02 -19.89 -13.36
CA ASP A 206 11.70 -20.05 -14.79
C ASP A 206 10.24 -19.65 -15.14
N SER A 207 9.38 -19.51 -14.13
CA SER A 207 7.99 -19.10 -14.31
C SER A 207 7.83 -17.64 -14.76
N VAL A 208 8.85 -16.80 -14.55
CA VAL A 208 8.80 -15.38 -14.90
C VAL A 208 8.88 -15.21 -16.41
N THR A 209 7.73 -14.98 -17.04
CA THR A 209 7.63 -14.80 -18.49
C THR A 209 7.84 -13.36 -18.93
N THR A 210 7.57 -12.39 -18.05
CA THR A 210 7.70 -10.96 -18.33
C THR A 210 8.42 -10.27 -17.20
N MET A 211 9.50 -9.55 -17.55
CA MET A 211 10.24 -8.67 -16.67
C MET A 211 10.50 -7.36 -17.40
N GLU A 212 9.98 -6.27 -16.86
CA GLU A 212 10.08 -4.96 -17.48
C GLU A 212 11.38 -4.22 -17.10
N ALA A 213 11.60 -3.07 -17.73
CA ALA A 213 12.83 -2.32 -17.61
C ALA A 213 13.15 -1.96 -16.14
N GLN A 214 14.44 -2.03 -15.79
CA GLN A 214 14.98 -1.58 -14.50
C GLN A 214 14.42 -2.30 -13.27
N ALA A 215 13.74 -3.45 -13.44
CA ALA A 215 13.06 -4.18 -12.37
C ALA A 215 13.92 -4.43 -11.12
N PHE A 216 15.24 -4.58 -11.27
CA PHE A 216 16.19 -4.81 -10.17
C PHE A 216 17.41 -3.87 -10.24
N GLN A 217 17.28 -2.70 -10.85
CA GLN A 217 18.39 -1.74 -10.95
C GLN A 217 18.54 -0.94 -9.63
N GLY A 218 19.74 -0.89 -9.08
CA GLY A 218 20.10 -0.15 -7.86
C GLY A 218 21.59 -0.27 -7.59
#